data_AF-A0A7S3PFG4-F1
#
_entry.id   AF-A0A7S3PFG4-F1
#
_cell.length_a   1.000
_cell.length_b   1.000
_cell.length_c   1.000
_cell.angle_alpha   90.00
_cell.angle_beta   90.00
_cell.angle_gamma   90.00
#
_symmetry.space_group_name_H-M   'P 1'
#
loop_
_entity.id
_entity.type
_entity.pdbx_description
1 polymer ?
#
loop_
_entity_poly.entity_id
_entity_poly.type
_entity_poly.pdbx_seq_one_letter_code
_entity_poly.pdbx_strand_id
1 'polypeptide(L)'
;MVTIEDEQFQLYNDIATKTLPYHQYNNRELWYSPQTKKLVVYLPDAGEENLRKLDPDFSVLLASHDGSLVKGVIVTCLDKHGSFDFFSRYFAPWNGINEDPVTGSAHTVIGPMYAIKLKKLELRANQVSKTGGEMQIKLKDYSSFNATRIQLTGKACCDENGYL
;
A
#
# COMPACT_ATOMS: atom_id res chain seq x y z
N MET A 1 -10.56 -3.61 -6.61
CA MET A 1 -9.73 -4.70 -6.04
C MET A 1 -10.58 -5.94 -5.98
N VAL A 2 -9.95 -7.11 -6.10
CA VAL A 2 -10.60 -8.38 -5.88
C VAL A 2 -9.97 -9.05 -4.66
N THR A 3 -10.78 -9.74 -3.87
CA THR A 3 -10.28 -10.75 -2.94
C THR A 3 -9.63 -11.84 -3.79
N ILE A 4 -8.46 -12.30 -3.36
CA ILE A 4 -7.71 -13.31 -4.12
C ILE A 4 -8.47 -14.64 -4.01
N GLU A 5 -8.80 -15.23 -5.16
CA GLU A 5 -9.45 -16.54 -5.24
C GLU A 5 -8.54 -17.64 -4.66
N ASP A 6 -9.15 -18.69 -4.09
CA ASP A 6 -8.43 -19.75 -3.37
C ASP A 6 -7.29 -20.39 -4.19
N GLU A 7 -7.47 -20.55 -5.51
CA GLU A 7 -6.47 -21.15 -6.40
C GLU A 7 -5.21 -20.27 -6.59
N GLN A 8 -5.37 -18.95 -6.52
CA GLN A 8 -4.24 -18.01 -6.62
C GLN A 8 -3.73 -17.54 -5.26
N PHE A 9 -4.51 -17.78 -4.20
CA PHE A 9 -4.21 -17.34 -2.85
C PHE A 9 -2.82 -17.79 -2.41
N GLN A 10 -2.47 -19.05 -2.64
CA GLN A 10 -1.18 -19.60 -2.21
C GLN A 10 0.01 -18.87 -2.85
N LEU A 11 -0.10 -18.49 -4.12
CA LEU A 11 0.95 -17.79 -4.86
C LEU A 11 1.17 -16.37 -4.34
N TYR A 12 0.09 -15.58 -4.20
CA TYR A 12 0.20 -14.22 -3.64
C TYR A 12 0.54 -14.23 -2.16
N ASN A 13 0.10 -15.26 -1.43
CA ASN A 13 0.46 -15.45 -0.04
C ASN A 13 1.96 -15.69 0.12
N ASP A 14 2.58 -16.50 -0.74
CA ASP A 14 4.03 -16.71 -0.75
C ASP A 14 4.81 -15.40 -1.00
N ILE A 15 4.33 -14.54 -1.89
CA ILE A 15 4.93 -13.20 -2.09
C ILE A 15 4.75 -12.33 -0.84
N ALA A 16 3.57 -12.37 -0.22
CA ALA A 16 3.29 -11.60 0.99
C ALA A 16 4.14 -12.07 2.20
N THR A 17 4.35 -13.38 2.37
CA THR A 17 5.19 -13.92 3.47
C THR A 17 6.65 -13.55 3.30
N LYS A 18 7.15 -13.41 2.07
CA LYS A 18 8.50 -12.90 1.80
C LYS A 18 8.66 -11.41 2.10
N THR A 19 7.55 -10.68 2.11
CA THR A 19 7.53 -9.23 2.43
C THR A 19 7.43 -8.97 3.94
N LEU A 20 6.92 -9.92 4.73
CA LEU A 20 6.59 -9.70 6.14
C LEU A 20 7.22 -10.77 7.07
N PRO A 21 7.64 -10.41 8.29
CA PRO A 21 7.94 -11.41 9.31
C PRO A 21 6.65 -12.14 9.73
N TYR A 22 6.44 -13.33 9.18
CA TYR A 22 5.19 -14.09 9.19
C TYR A 22 4.54 -14.27 10.58
N HIS A 23 5.34 -14.55 11.61
CA HIS A 23 4.84 -14.94 12.93
C HIS A 23 4.04 -13.86 13.67
N GLN A 24 4.15 -12.60 13.26
CA GLN A 24 3.50 -11.49 13.96
C GLN A 24 2.10 -11.15 13.42
N TYR A 25 1.69 -11.66 12.25
CA TYR A 25 0.46 -11.20 11.56
C TYR A 25 -0.42 -12.35 11.03
N ASN A 26 -1.06 -13.06 11.96
CA ASN A 26 -1.93 -14.19 11.64
C ASN A 26 -3.25 -13.79 10.98
N ASN A 27 -3.77 -12.59 11.27
CA ASN A 27 -5.06 -12.10 10.74
C ASN A 27 -4.91 -11.18 9.51
N ARG A 28 -3.86 -11.35 8.70
CA ARG A 28 -3.66 -10.52 7.51
C ARG A 28 -4.72 -10.80 6.45
N GLU A 29 -5.09 -9.76 5.70
CA GLU A 29 -5.92 -9.88 4.50
C GLU A 29 -5.08 -9.58 3.27
N LEU A 30 -5.29 -10.35 2.20
CA LEU A 30 -4.62 -10.14 0.92
C LEU A 30 -5.63 -9.67 -0.13
N TRP A 31 -5.29 -8.58 -0.80
CA TRP A 31 -6.09 -8.03 -1.89
C TRP A 31 -5.21 -7.82 -3.12
N TYR A 32 -5.78 -7.98 -4.30
CA TYR A 32 -5.03 -7.77 -5.54
C TYR A 32 -5.75 -6.80 -6.47
N SER A 33 -4.97 -5.94 -7.14
CA SER A 33 -5.44 -5.05 -8.20
C SER A 33 -4.89 -5.55 -9.55
N PRO A 34 -5.68 -6.28 -10.36
CA PRO A 34 -5.24 -6.76 -11.67
C PRO A 34 -4.81 -5.66 -12.63
N GLN A 35 -5.48 -4.50 -12.57
CA GLN A 35 -5.21 -3.36 -13.46
C GLN A 35 -3.82 -2.75 -13.22
N THR A 36 -3.39 -2.70 -11.96
CA THR A 36 -2.10 -2.09 -11.58
C THR A 36 -1.05 -3.12 -11.19
N LYS A 37 -1.44 -4.40 -11.15
CA LYS A 37 -0.64 -5.54 -10.67
C LYS A 37 -0.08 -5.31 -9.27
N LYS A 38 -0.84 -4.66 -8.39
CA LYS A 38 -0.43 -4.38 -7.02
C LYS A 38 -1.05 -5.38 -6.05
N LEU A 39 -0.20 -6.01 -5.25
CA LEU A 39 -0.61 -6.83 -4.12
C LEU A 39 -0.74 -5.92 -2.90
N VAL A 40 -1.84 -6.00 -2.18
CA VAL A 40 -2.08 -5.29 -0.93
C VAL A 40 -2.11 -6.32 0.19
N VAL A 41 -1.28 -6.07 1.20
CA VAL A 41 -1.23 -6.83 2.45
C VAL A 41 -1.76 -5.93 3.55
N TYR A 42 -2.99 -6.18 3.96
CA TYR A 42 -3.64 -5.44 5.04
C TYR A 42 -3.41 -6.13 6.38
N LEU A 43 -2.90 -5.36 7.34
CA LEU A 43 -2.54 -5.83 8.68
C LEU A 43 -3.46 -5.17 9.72
N PRO A 44 -4.58 -5.79 10.12
CA PRO A 44 -5.54 -5.18 11.05
C PRO A 44 -4.97 -4.96 12.46
N ASP A 45 -4.05 -5.85 12.87
CA ASP A 45 -3.50 -5.84 14.23
C ASP A 45 -2.26 -4.94 14.36
N ALA A 46 -1.65 -4.53 13.23
CA ALA A 46 -0.47 -3.68 13.20
C ALA A 46 -0.78 -2.20 13.48
N GLY A 47 0.25 -1.45 13.89
CA GLY A 47 0.26 0.02 13.93
C GLY A 47 1.42 0.62 13.12
N GLU A 48 1.62 1.93 13.24
CA GLU A 48 2.68 2.66 12.53
C GLU A 48 4.08 2.05 12.78
N GLU A 49 4.44 1.79 14.03
CA GLU A 49 5.75 1.28 14.39
C GLU A 49 6.04 -0.09 13.76
N ASN A 50 5.01 -0.94 13.68
CA ASN A 50 5.11 -2.25 13.06
C ASN A 50 5.48 -2.11 11.58
N LEU A 51 4.82 -1.19 10.86
CA LEU A 51 5.12 -0.93 9.45
C LEU A 51 6.52 -0.35 9.27
N ARG A 52 6.95 0.59 10.12
CA ARG A 52 8.30 1.19 10.05
C ARG A 52 9.42 0.16 10.26
N LYS A 53 9.17 -0.85 11.09
CA LYS A 53 10.13 -1.93 11.40
C LYS A 53 10.18 -3.03 10.33
N LEU A 54 9.33 -2.98 9.30
CA LEU A 54 9.40 -3.98 8.23
C LEU A 54 10.72 -3.88 7.48
N ASP A 55 11.36 -5.02 7.29
CA ASP A 55 12.61 -5.15 6.56
C ASP A 55 12.49 -6.31 5.56
N PRO A 56 11.89 -6.06 4.39
CA PRO A 56 11.68 -7.10 3.39
C PRO A 56 13.00 -7.56 2.77
N ASP A 57 13.17 -8.87 2.57
CA ASP A 57 14.28 -9.39 1.77
C ASP A 57 13.96 -9.21 0.28
N PHE A 58 14.48 -8.13 -0.30
CA PHE A 58 14.26 -7.79 -1.71
C PHE A 58 14.85 -8.82 -2.68
N SER A 59 15.91 -9.54 -2.29
CA SER A 59 16.52 -10.58 -3.12
C SER A 59 15.56 -11.74 -3.29
N VAL A 60 14.91 -12.13 -2.18
CA VAL A 60 13.89 -13.18 -2.18
C VAL A 60 12.62 -12.74 -2.93
N LEU A 61 12.23 -11.46 -2.83
CA LEU A 61 11.12 -10.91 -3.62
C LEU A 61 11.41 -10.94 -5.12
N LEU A 62 12.60 -10.50 -5.55
CA LEU A 62 13.00 -10.54 -6.96
C LEU A 62 13.06 -11.98 -7.50
N ALA A 63 13.50 -12.93 -6.68
CA ALA A 63 13.57 -14.34 -7.07
C ALA A 63 12.18 -15.01 -7.17
N SER A 64 11.12 -14.41 -6.60
CA SER A 64 9.79 -15.02 -6.56
C SER A 64 9.10 -15.06 -7.92
N HIS A 65 9.33 -14.06 -8.77
CA HIS A 65 8.88 -14.01 -10.16
C HIS A 65 9.51 -12.81 -10.90
N ASP A 66 9.33 -12.74 -12.22
CA ASP A 66 9.96 -11.79 -13.16
C ASP A 66 9.31 -10.39 -13.28
N GLY A 67 8.46 -9.99 -12.32
CA GLY A 67 7.67 -8.75 -12.44
C GLY A 67 6.40 -8.83 -13.30
N SER A 68 6.09 -9.96 -13.94
CA SER A 68 4.88 -10.14 -14.76
C SER A 68 3.60 -10.27 -13.93
N LEU A 69 3.71 -10.85 -12.73
CA LEU A 69 2.60 -11.10 -11.81
C LEU A 69 2.31 -9.88 -10.91
N VAL A 70 3.26 -9.50 -10.05
CA VAL A 70 3.15 -8.35 -9.14
C VAL A 70 4.15 -7.26 -9.53
N LYS A 71 3.68 -6.03 -9.69
CA LYS A 71 4.51 -4.83 -9.94
C LYS A 71 4.92 -4.12 -8.65
N GLY A 72 4.26 -4.42 -7.53
CA GLY A 72 4.66 -3.96 -6.20
C GLY A 72 3.69 -4.42 -5.11
N VAL A 73 4.20 -4.42 -3.89
CA VAL A 73 3.49 -4.83 -2.68
C VAL A 73 3.22 -3.59 -1.83
N ILE A 74 1.95 -3.35 -1.51
CA ILE A 74 1.50 -2.34 -0.58
C ILE A 74 1.25 -3.02 0.76
N VAL A 75 1.96 -2.63 1.82
CA VAL A 75 1.63 -3.07 3.18
C VAL A 75 0.91 -1.93 3.88
N THR A 76 -0.25 -2.20 4.48
CA THR A 76 -1.12 -1.14 5.02
C THR A 76 -1.83 -1.56 6.31
N CYS A 77 -2.05 -0.62 7.22
CA CYS A 77 -2.81 -0.84 8.45
C CYS A 77 -3.65 0.39 8.82
N LEU A 78 -4.65 0.22 9.69
CA LEU A 78 -5.41 1.34 10.24
C LEU A 78 -4.59 2.12 11.26
N ASP A 79 -4.77 3.44 11.30
CA ASP A 79 -4.31 4.22 12.45
C ASP A 79 -5.30 4.07 13.61
N LYS A 80 -4.82 3.52 14.74
CA LYS A 80 -5.61 3.31 15.96
C LYS A 80 -5.62 4.55 16.87
N HIS A 81 -4.76 5.53 16.61
CA HIS A 81 -4.61 6.75 17.41
C HIS A 81 -5.29 7.97 16.75
N GLY A 82 -5.68 7.87 15.48
CA GLY A 82 -6.61 8.78 14.80
C GLY A 82 -6.01 10.05 14.22
N SER A 83 -4.68 10.15 14.12
CA SER A 83 -4.02 11.27 13.42
C SER A 83 -4.14 11.15 11.91
N PHE A 84 -4.17 9.91 11.43
CA PHE A 84 -4.45 9.50 10.07
C PHE A 84 -5.62 8.51 10.07
N ASP A 85 -6.11 8.15 8.88
CA ASP A 85 -7.05 7.05 8.72
C ASP A 85 -6.31 5.73 8.52
N PHE A 86 -5.15 5.76 7.84
CA PHE A 86 -4.32 4.57 7.62
C PHE A 86 -2.86 4.92 7.34
N PHE A 87 -1.99 3.92 7.55
CA PHE A 87 -0.57 3.95 7.23
C PHE A 87 -0.25 2.98 6.09
N SER A 88 0.75 3.30 5.28
CA SER A 88 1.19 2.43 4.19
C SER A 88 2.72 2.38 4.00
N ARG A 89 3.21 1.33 3.36
CA ARG A 89 4.55 1.25 2.72
C ARG A 89 4.39 0.59 1.36
N TYR A 90 5.28 0.93 0.43
CA TYR A 90 5.23 0.40 -0.94
C TYR A 90 6.60 -0.14 -1.39
N PHE A 91 6.64 -1.44 -1.65
CA PHE A 91 7.82 -2.16 -2.11
C PHE A 91 7.65 -2.54 -3.58
N ALA A 92 8.59 -2.17 -4.45
CA ALA A 92 8.46 -2.40 -5.89
C ALA A 92 9.77 -2.89 -6.54
N PRO A 93 10.44 -3.91 -5.97
CA PRO A 93 11.78 -4.29 -6.43
C PRO A 93 11.80 -4.69 -7.92
N TRP A 94 10.72 -5.25 -8.45
CA TRP A 94 10.57 -5.59 -9.88
C TRP A 94 10.55 -4.39 -10.84
N ASN A 95 10.36 -3.18 -10.32
CA ASN A 95 10.47 -1.93 -11.08
C ASN A 95 11.84 -1.26 -10.90
N GLY A 96 12.82 -1.96 -10.31
CA GLY A 96 14.18 -1.45 -10.08
C GLY A 96 14.33 -0.57 -8.83
N ILE A 97 13.28 -0.45 -8.00
CA ILE A 97 13.30 0.33 -6.75
C ILE A 97 12.80 -0.55 -5.61
N ASN A 98 13.64 -0.82 -4.62
CA ASN A 98 13.27 -1.68 -3.49
C ASN A 98 12.05 -1.14 -2.71
N GLU A 99 12.11 0.13 -2.31
CA GLU A 99 11.03 0.85 -1.64
C GLU A 99 10.91 2.26 -2.21
N ASP A 100 9.68 2.67 -2.52
CA ASP A 100 9.37 4.03 -2.95
C ASP A 100 9.03 4.89 -1.72
N PRO A 101 9.64 6.07 -1.54
CA PRO A 101 9.39 6.92 -0.39
C PRO A 101 7.92 7.39 -0.29
N VAL A 102 7.28 7.77 -1.40
CA VAL A 102 5.88 8.23 -1.44
C VAL A 102 5.24 7.86 -2.78
N THR A 103 4.22 7.01 -2.76
CA THR A 103 3.64 6.45 -3.99
C THR A 103 2.19 6.86 -4.17
N GLY A 104 1.95 7.88 -4.99
CA GLY A 104 0.59 8.31 -5.34
C GLY A 104 -0.26 7.18 -5.93
N SER A 105 0.33 6.39 -6.83
CA SER A 105 -0.37 5.28 -7.48
C SER A 105 -0.71 4.12 -6.54
N ALA A 106 -0.07 3.99 -5.38
CA ALA A 106 -0.49 3.02 -4.37
C ALA A 106 -1.81 3.43 -3.73
N HIS A 107 -1.96 4.73 -3.46
CA HIS A 107 -3.15 5.34 -2.86
C HIS A 107 -4.36 5.36 -3.80
N THR A 108 -4.16 5.21 -5.12
CA THR A 108 -5.26 4.93 -6.06
C THR A 108 -5.87 3.55 -5.88
N VAL A 109 -5.12 2.61 -5.29
CA VAL A 109 -5.59 1.26 -4.99
C VAL A 109 -6.21 1.22 -3.59
N ILE A 110 -5.46 1.63 -2.56
CA ILE A 110 -5.92 1.50 -1.16
C ILE A 110 -6.89 2.60 -0.70
N GLY A 111 -6.91 3.78 -1.34
CA GLY A 111 -7.84 4.86 -0.99
C GLY A 111 -9.31 4.42 -1.07
N PRO A 112 -9.77 3.88 -2.21
CA PRO A 112 -11.12 3.28 -2.33
C PRO A 112 -11.39 2.15 -1.33
N MET A 113 -10.39 1.32 -1.02
CA MET A 113 -10.51 0.26 -0.01
C MET A 113 -10.96 0.84 1.34
N TYR A 114 -10.22 1.84 1.82
CA TYR A 114 -10.46 2.46 3.12
C TYR A 114 -11.72 3.33 3.11
N ALA A 115 -12.05 3.97 1.98
CA ALA A 115 -13.27 4.76 1.87
C ALA A 115 -14.53 3.91 2.13
N ILE A 116 -14.56 2.70 1.55
CA ILE A 116 -15.64 1.74 1.79
C ILE A 116 -15.61 1.22 3.22
N LYS A 117 -14.42 0.81 3.71
CA LYS A 117 -14.25 0.21 5.04
C LYS A 117 -14.59 1.17 6.17
N LEU A 118 -14.24 2.45 6.03
CA LEU A 118 -14.45 3.51 7.02
C LEU A 118 -15.70 4.34 6.78
N LYS A 119 -16.39 4.14 5.64
CA LYS A 119 -17.53 4.95 5.18
C LYS A 119 -17.19 6.45 5.14
N LYS A 120 -15.99 6.78 4.65
CA LYS A 120 -15.48 8.16 4.52
C LYS A 120 -15.15 8.48 3.07
N LEU A 121 -15.40 9.74 2.67
CA LEU A 121 -15.09 10.24 1.32
C LEU A 121 -13.76 11.00 1.25
N GLU A 122 -13.31 11.49 2.40
CA GLU A 122 -12.03 12.16 2.59
C GLU A 122 -11.22 11.35 3.61
N LEU A 123 -9.98 11.04 3.27
CA LEU A 123 -9.08 10.21 4.06
C LEU A 123 -7.73 10.91 4.19
N ARG A 124 -7.10 10.73 5.34
CA ARG A 124 -5.71 11.11 5.61
C ARG A 124 -4.86 9.85 5.65
N ALA A 125 -3.85 9.80 4.80
CA ALA A 125 -2.91 8.68 4.71
C ALA A 125 -1.50 9.15 5.04
N ASN A 126 -0.69 8.26 5.59
CA ASN A 126 0.73 8.50 5.75
C ASN A 126 1.51 7.28 5.24
N GLN A 127 2.38 7.49 4.25
CA GLN A 127 3.33 6.48 3.81
C GLN A 127 4.54 6.54 4.74
N VAL A 128 4.75 5.51 5.55
CA VAL A 128 5.73 5.50 6.65
C VAL A 128 7.04 4.84 6.23
N SER A 129 7.53 5.21 5.04
CA SER A 129 8.87 4.86 4.55
C SER A 129 9.95 5.62 5.34
N LYS A 130 11.23 5.45 4.95
CA LYS A 130 12.37 6.15 5.59
C LYS A 130 12.23 7.68 5.55
N THR A 131 11.81 8.24 4.41
CA THR A 131 11.55 9.69 4.25
C THR A 131 10.11 10.04 4.60
N GLY A 132 9.20 9.14 4.27
CA GLY A 132 7.76 9.24 4.53
C GLY A 132 7.04 10.30 3.70
N GLY A 133 5.71 10.32 3.81
CA GLY A 133 4.90 11.35 3.18
C GLY A 133 3.42 11.29 3.54
N GLU A 134 2.86 12.44 3.90
CA GLU A 134 1.44 12.60 4.16
C GLU A 134 0.66 12.86 2.88
N MET A 135 -0.50 12.24 2.78
CA MET A 135 -1.40 12.41 1.65
C MET A 135 -2.84 12.59 2.13
N GLN A 136 -3.55 13.49 1.48
CA GLN A 136 -5.00 13.60 1.55
C GLN A 136 -5.61 12.96 0.31
N ILE A 137 -6.62 12.13 0.52
CA ILE A 137 -7.33 11.41 -0.53
C ILE A 137 -8.78 11.84 -0.46
N LYS A 138 -9.30 12.32 -1.57
CA LYS A 138 -10.71 12.65 -1.73
C LYS A 138 -11.24 11.92 -2.94
N LEU A 139 -12.20 11.01 -2.76
CA LEU A 139 -12.80 10.37 -3.92
C LEU A 139 -13.90 11.29 -4.48
N LYS A 140 -14.16 11.18 -5.78
CA LYS A 140 -15.09 12.03 -6.53
C LYS A 140 -16.03 11.17 -7.37
N ASP A 141 -17.16 11.75 -7.75
CA ASP A 141 -18.17 11.16 -8.64
C ASP A 141 -18.73 9.83 -8.08
N TYR A 142 -19.46 9.92 -6.97
CA TYR A 142 -20.03 8.78 -6.26
C TYR A 142 -21.47 8.48 -6.67
N SER A 143 -21.71 7.31 -7.25
CA SER A 143 -22.98 6.59 -7.08
C SER A 143 -22.65 5.27 -6.39
N SER A 144 -23.16 5.07 -5.16
CA SER A 144 -23.06 3.80 -4.43
C SER A 144 -21.64 3.32 -4.07
N PHE A 145 -20.74 4.22 -3.63
CA PHE A 145 -19.34 3.91 -3.25
C PHE A 145 -18.45 3.29 -4.33
N ASN A 146 -18.93 3.24 -5.58
CA ASN A 146 -18.14 2.83 -6.73
C ASN A 146 -17.49 4.08 -7.34
N ALA A 147 -16.47 4.62 -6.67
CA ALA A 147 -15.82 5.85 -7.10
C ALA A 147 -15.08 5.63 -8.43
N THR A 148 -15.40 6.44 -9.44
CA THR A 148 -14.74 6.39 -10.75
C THR A 148 -13.47 7.26 -10.78
N ARG A 149 -13.34 8.19 -9.82
CA ARG A 149 -12.21 9.12 -9.75
C ARG A 149 -11.77 9.32 -8.30
N ILE A 150 -10.46 9.51 -8.13
CA ILE A 150 -9.89 9.97 -6.87
C ILE A 150 -9.00 11.19 -7.11
N GLN A 151 -8.99 12.10 -6.15
CA GLN A 151 -8.05 13.20 -6.03
C GLN A 151 -7.06 12.87 -4.92
N LEU A 152 -5.77 12.98 -5.25
CA LEU A 152 -4.67 12.88 -4.32
C LEU A 152 -4.03 14.25 -4.17
N THR A 153 -3.79 14.67 -2.94
CA THR A 153 -3.12 15.92 -2.61
C THR A 153 -2.09 15.67 -1.53
N GLY A 154 -0.89 16.23 -1.67
CA GLY A 154 0.18 16.18 -0.68
C GLY A 154 0.88 17.52 -0.64
N LYS A 155 1.62 17.79 0.43
CA LYS A 155 2.50 18.95 0.49
C LYS A 155 3.82 18.59 -0.21
N ALA A 156 4.32 19.50 -1.05
CA ALA A 156 5.64 19.40 -1.63
C ALA A 156 6.53 20.51 -1.03
N CYS A 157 7.79 20.19 -0.79
CA CYS A 157 8.83 21.14 -0.45
C CYS A 157 10.02 20.90 -1.38
N CYS A 158 10.61 21.97 -1.91
CA CYS A 158 11.86 21.90 -2.65
C CYS A 158 13.01 21.85 -1.64
N ASP A 159 13.87 20.85 -1.71
CA ASP A 159 15.03 20.67 -0.84
C ASP A 159 16.35 21.17 -1.47
N GLU A 160 16.33 21.58 -2.74
CA GLU A 160 17.52 22.04 -3.46
C GLU A 160 17.31 23.37 -4.22
N ASN A 161 18.11 24.38 -3.87
CA ASN A 161 18.31 25.60 -4.66
C ASN A 161 19.48 25.36 -5.62
N GLY A 162 19.23 24.66 -6.73
CA GLY A 162 20.23 24.40 -7.78
C GLY A 162 19.82 25.03 -9.11
N TYR A 163 20.80 25.56 -9.85
CA TYR A 163 20.63 25.93 -11.26
C TYR A 163 21.16 24.79 -12.15
N LEU A 164 20.38 24.43 -13.17
CA LEU A 164 20.73 23.43 -14.20
C LEU A 164 21.88 23.88 -15.10
#